data_AF-A0A4P9ZP57-F1
#
_entry.id   AF-A0A4P9ZP57-F1
#
_cell.length_a   1.000
_cell.length_b   1.000
_cell.length_c   1.000
_cell.angle_alpha   90.00
_cell.angle_beta   90.00
_cell.angle_gamma   90.00
#
_symmetry.space_group_name_H-M   'P 1'
#
loop_
_entity.id
_entity.type
_entity.pdbx_description
1 polymer ?
#
loop_
_entity_poly.entity_id
_entity_poly.type
_entity_poly.pdbx_seq_one_letter_code
_entity_poly.pdbx_strand_id
1 'polypeptide(L)' 'NHDCNPNCAYFFIRRRAQLRALRPIAKGEEITISYVDPVDPTNWRQEKLLTNYYFDCRCKLCTSSQNEVGYTYNY' A
#
# COMPACT_ATOMS: atom_id res chain seq x y z
N ASN A 1 9.11 -3.68 3.20
CA ASN A 1 7.97 -4.54 2.82
C ASN A 1 6.76 -3.71 2.45
N HIS A 2 5.68 -4.37 2.04
CA HIS A 2 4.41 -3.75 1.71
C HIS A 2 3.51 -3.57 2.92
N ASP A 3 2.85 -2.42 3.00
CA ASP A 3 1.62 -2.21 3.78
C ASP A 3 0.66 -1.36 2.93
N CYS A 4 -0.65 -1.65 2.92
CA CYS A 4 -1.64 -0.81 2.23
C CYS A 4 -1.83 0.55 2.93
N ASN A 5 -1.44 0.66 4.20
CA ASN A 5 -1.34 1.93 4.93
C ASN A 5 0.12 2.18 5.38
N PRO A 6 1.01 2.52 4.43
CA PRO A 6 2.44 2.57 4.69
C PRO A 6 2.84 3.74 5.59
N ASN A 7 4.01 3.64 6.24
CA ASN A 7 4.60 4.76 6.98
C ASN A 7 5.57 5.61 6.15
N CYS A 8 5.93 5.17 4.95
CA CYS A 8 6.75 5.92 4.01
C CYS A 8 6.14 5.96 2.61
N ALA A 9 6.45 7.02 1.88
CA ALA A 9 6.22 7.14 0.44
C ALA A 9 7.55 7.10 -0.31
N TYR A 10 7.53 6.42 -1.46
CA TYR A 10 8.66 6.30 -2.37
C TYR A 10 8.37 7.04 -3.68
N PHE A 11 9.31 7.86 -4.14
CA PHE A 11 9.17 8.56 -5.41
C PHE A 11 10.54 8.89 -6.00
N PHE A 12 10.59 9.14 -7.31
CA PHE A 12 11.79 9.57 -8.00
C PHE A 12 11.80 11.08 -8.18
N ILE A 13 12.92 11.72 -7.84
CA ILE A 13 13.25 13.07 -8.31
C ILE A 13 14.40 12.92 -9.31
N ARG A 14 14.09 13.11 -10.60
CA ARG A 14 15.00 12.80 -11.72
C ARG A 14 15.48 11.35 -11.63
N ARG A 15 16.79 11.12 -11.51
CA ARG A 15 17.42 9.79 -11.39
C ARG A 15 17.68 9.37 -9.94
N ARG A 16 17.10 10.08 -8.95
CA ARG A 16 17.28 9.77 -7.53
C ARG A 16 15.99 9.24 -6.94
N ALA A 17 16.04 8.02 -6.43
CA ALA A 17 15.01 7.48 -5.57
C ALA A 17 15.03 8.22 -4.23
N GLN A 18 13.87 8.62 -3.74
CA GLN A 18 13.68 9.21 -2.42
C GLN A 18 12.61 8.45 -1.66
N LEU A 19 12.87 8.27 -0.37
CA LEU A 19 11.93 7.72 0.58
C LEU A 19 11.66 8.80 1.63
N ARG A 20 10.38 9.10 1.89
CA ARG A 20 9.99 10.06 2.92
C ARG A 20 8.98 9.45 3.87
N ALA A 21 9.18 9.68 5.16
CA ALA A 21 8.21 9.31 6.17
C ALA A 21 6.93 10.15 6.01
N LEU A 22 5.78 9.49 6.12
CA LEU A 22 4.45 10.11 6.09
C LEU A 22 3.96 10.49 7.50
N ARG A 23 4.59 9.91 8.53
CA ARG A 23 4.34 10.16 9.95
C ARG A 23 5.62 9.89 10.75
N PRO A 24 5.69 10.29 12.03
CA PRO A 24 6.76 9.81 12.91
C PRO A 24 6.84 8.27 12.93
N ILE A 25 8.07 7.75 12.91
CA ILE A 25 8.38 6.32 12.91
C ILE A 25 9.17 6.02 14.18
N ALA A 26 8.68 5.09 14.99
CA ALA A 26 9.34 4.74 16.24
C ALA A 26 10.61 3.90 16.00
N LYS A 27 11.55 3.92 16.96
CA LYS A 27 12.74 3.06 16.88
C LYS A 27 12.32 1.59 16.85
N GLY A 28 12.78 0.85 15.84
CA GLY A 28 12.47 -0.56 15.64
C GLY A 28 11.14 -0.82 14.91
N GLU A 29 10.37 0.22 14.57
CA GLU A 29 9.21 0.08 13.70
C GLU A 29 9.68 -0.22 12.26
N GLU A 30 9.05 -1.19 11.60
CA GLU A 30 9.38 -1.52 10.21
C GLU A 30 9.00 -0.39 9.26
N ILE A 31 9.90 -0.07 8.31
CA ILE A 31 9.60 0.87 7.23
C ILE A 31 8.86 0.14 6.11
N THR A 32 7.67 0.64 5.77
CA THR A 32 6.80 0.07 4.73
C THR A 32 6.43 1.11 3.68
N ILE A 33 6.23 0.64 2.44
CA ILE A 33 5.70 1.43 1.32
C ILE A 33 4.54 0.66 0.68
N SER A 34 3.67 1.35 -0.06
CA SER A 34 2.66 0.65 -0.86
C SER A 34 3.25 0.24 -2.21
N TYR A 35 3.05 -1.02 -2.61
CA TYR A 35 3.46 -1.54 -3.92
C TYR A 35 2.33 -1.44 -4.96
N VAL A 36 1.12 -1.12 -4.49
CA VAL A 36 -0.12 -0.97 -5.27
C VAL A 36 -0.78 0.35 -4.88
N ASP A 37 -1.81 0.78 -5.61
CA ASP A 37 -2.56 1.96 -5.21
C ASP A 37 -3.45 1.65 -4.00
N PRO A 38 -3.29 2.34 -2.85
CA PRO A 38 -4.13 2.10 -1.68
C PRO A 38 -5.60 2.48 -1.89
N VAL A 39 -5.95 3.25 -2.92
CA VAL A 39 -7.35 3.61 -3.23
C VAL A 39 -8.11 2.48 -3.93
N ASP A 40 -7.40 1.51 -4.53
CA ASP A 40 -8.01 0.37 -5.18
C ASP A 40 -8.79 -0.47 -4.16
N PRO A 41 -9.88 -1.15 -4.56
CA PRO A 41 -10.58 -2.11 -3.71
C PRO A 41 -9.66 -3.22 -3.16
N THR A 42 -9.97 -3.76 -1.98
CA THR A 42 -9.11 -4.76 -1.31
C THR A 42 -8.85 -5.99 -2.17
N ASN A 43 -9.85 -6.52 -2.87
CA ASN A 43 -9.68 -7.66 -3.77
C ASN A 43 -8.68 -7.36 -4.92
N TRP A 44 -8.75 -6.16 -5.50
CA TRP A 44 -7.84 -5.74 -6.57
C TRP A 44 -6.41 -5.57 -6.06
N ARG A 45 -6.25 -5.00 -4.85
CA ARG A 45 -4.93 -4.91 -4.21
C ARG A 45 -4.34 -6.31 -3.97
N GLN A 46 -5.12 -7.25 -3.43
CA GLN A 46 -4.67 -8.63 -3.19
C GLN A 46 -4.26 -9.33 -4.49
N GLU A 47 -5.09 -9.25 -5.53
CA GLU A 47 -4.79 -9.83 -6.84
C GLU A 47 -3.47 -9.27 -7.40
N LYS A 48 -3.30 -7.94 -7.43
CA LYS A 48 -2.06 -7.31 -7.91
C LYS A 48 -0.83 -7.73 -7.11
N LEU A 49 -0.97 -7.87 -5.80
CA LEU A 49 0.14 -8.29 -4.93
C LEU A 49 0.50 -9.77 -5.14
N LEU A 50 -0.51 -10.63 -5.27
CA LEU A 50 -0.30 -12.05 -5.55
C LEU A 50 0.33 -12.26 -6.93
N THR A 51 -0.16 -11.59 -7.97
CA THR A 51 0.32 -11.77 -9.35
C THR A 51 1.73 -11.23 -9.55
N ASN A 52 2.05 -10.05 -9.00
CA ASN A 52 3.31 -9.36 -9.28
C ASN A 52 4.40 -9.60 -8.23
N TYR A 53 4.01 -9.93 -7.00
CA TYR A 53 4.92 -10.04 -5.86
C TYR A 53 4.76 -11.36 -5.08
N TYR A 54 3.81 -12.23 -5.47
CA TYR A 54 3.66 -13.60 -4.98
C TYR A 54 3.41 -13.71 -3.46
N PHE A 55 2.65 -12.77 -2.88
CA PHE A 55 2.22 -12.84 -1.48
C PHE A 55 0.81 -12.24 -1.26
N ASP A 56 0.15 -12.68 -0.18
CA ASP A 56 -1.10 -12.09 0.30
C ASP A 56 -0.82 -11.03 1.37
N CYS A 57 -1.37 -9.83 1.20
CA CYS A 57 -1.25 -8.78 2.22
C CYS A 57 -2.15 -9.08 3.43
N ARG A 58 -1.56 -9.02 4.63
CA ARG A 58 -2.28 -9.18 5.90
C ARG A 58 -2.27 -7.93 6.78
N CYS A 59 -2.10 -6.75 6.16
CA CYS A 59 -2.16 -5.49 6.88
C CYS A 59 -3.58 -5.24 7.43
N LYS A 60 -3.70 -4.27 8.35
CA LYS A 60 -4.98 -3.94 8.99
C LYS A 60 -6.08 -3.66 7.97
N LEU A 61 -5.80 -2.92 6.90
CA LEU A 61 -6.81 -2.60 5.87
C LEU A 61 -7.30 -3.83 5.10
N CYS A 62 -6.43 -4.82 4.88
CA CYS A 62 -6.79 -6.05 4.18
C CYS A 62 -7.51 -7.06 5.08
N THR A 63 -7.25 -7.02 6.40
CA THR A 63 -7.91 -7.90 7.37
C THR A 63 -9.17 -7.30 7.98
N SER A 64 -9.42 -6.01 7.77
CA SER A 64 -10.65 -5.34 8.23
C SER A 64 -11.78 -5.65 7.25
N SER A 65 -12.87 -6.24 7.72
CA SER A 65 -14.04 -6.62 6.91
C SER A 65 -14.84 -5.43 6.34
N GLN A 66 -14.30 -4.21 6.36
CA GLN A 66 -15.01 -2.97 6.02
C GLN A 66 -14.14 -2.10 5.13
N ASN A 67 -14.32 -2.24 3.82
CA ASN A 67 -14.25 -1.15 2.83
C ASN A 67 -14.54 -1.72 1.44
N GLU A 68 -15.76 -2.24 1.26
CA GLU A 68 -16.40 -2.24 -0.05
C GLU A 68 -17.10 -0.89 -0.22
N VAL A 69 -16.33 0.16 -0.53
CA VAL A 69 -16.93 1.35 -1.14
C VAL A 69 -16.46 1.35 -2.58
N GLY A 70 -17.24 0.67 -3.43
CA GLY A 70 -17.07 0.71 -4.87
C GLY A 70 -17.34 2.11 -5.37
N TYR A 71 -16.29 2.88 -5.68
CA TYR A 71 -16.44 4.05 -6.53
C TYR A 71 -16.66 3.55 -7.95
N THR A 72 -17.92 3.51 -8.38
CA THR A 72 -18.28 3.34 -9.79
C THR A 72 -17.77 4.56 -10.56
N TYR A 73 -16.73 4.39 -11.38
CA TYR A 73 -16.40 5.36 -12.41
C TYR A 73 -17.46 5.24 -13.52
N ASN A 74 -18.39 6.19 -13.56
CA ASN A 74 -19.30 6.36 -14.70
C ASN A 74 -18.50 6.93 -15.87
N TYR A 75 -18.44 6.18 -16.97
CA TYR A 75 -18.10 6.70 -18.30
C TYR A 75 -19.33 7.32 -18.95
#